data_AF-F0QST5-F1
#
_entry.id   AF-F0QST5-F1
#
_cell.length_a   1.000
_cell.length_b   1.000
_cell.length_c   1.000
_cell.angle_alpha   90.00
_cell.angle_beta   90.00
_cell.angle_gamma   90.00
#
_symmetry.space_group_name_H-M   'P 1'
#
loop_
_entity.id
_entity.type
_entity.pdbx_description
1 polymer ?
#
loop_
_entity_poly.entity_id
_entity_poly.type
_entity_poly.pdbx_seq_one_letter_code
_entity_poly.pdbx_strand_id
1 'polypeptide(L)'
;MAQADKPRICWGVKRGRRLVCKELVTDEETIKEVLELVEELKRRVEKHRGKLETAAFIDELIDLLEQWLEEHKEDKGKKVKEARKIVRKMVELLEELREKWVKVYWRQLLELVELLERNAIDIVVTGKGNEKSLVVHIYSTDVTVKVTRVAKNGGITMHLVLSELEGDDVRVANMFSDEELLKAIQHGWEMTDGSVINDHPAMGTNQPWQAILWTLCYPGKIHVLIYGININENDVSVKWYLVAKDHEARSKEEAAKEVKNFDEERIKIFLASAIWGDGEVNVGERYVRLIMGLAKYDLWLGIIERLINELGFTIKVRDYKAEVGINSSKAVKLARDWLAMPDIRELIELGASLSGGEKLRRIIELANMEIKELGSRSILILGTNISMSIDVNGDCRVELRTHRKDNNEALKLIEELRKAGYKPSMYVSRGNYIISITHANVRDSPLKPIVCRKLGEWLNETKDERKERIAKAMQNLKCFDDT
;
A
#
# COMPACT_ATOMS: atom_id res chain seq x y z
N MET A 1 39.00 -36.22 17.47
CA MET A 1 37.82 -35.36 17.25
C MET A 1 37.10 -35.92 16.04
N ALA A 2 35.90 -36.46 16.23
CA ALA A 2 35.10 -36.95 15.10
C ALA A 2 34.77 -35.76 14.19
N GLN A 3 35.01 -35.91 12.89
CA GLN A 3 34.67 -34.92 11.88
C GLN A 3 33.15 -34.77 11.92
N ALA A 4 32.64 -33.59 12.30
CA ALA A 4 31.20 -33.36 12.33
C ALA A 4 30.64 -33.60 10.91
N ASP A 5 29.71 -34.54 10.78
CA ASP A 5 29.11 -34.87 9.49
C ASP A 5 28.46 -33.62 8.90
N LYS A 6 28.73 -33.36 7.62
CA LYS A 6 28.13 -32.22 6.91
C LYS A 6 26.63 -32.46 6.76
N PRO A 7 25.78 -31.41 6.85
CA PRO A 7 24.35 -31.58 6.68
C PRO A 7 24.02 -32.04 5.26
N ARG A 8 23.04 -32.94 5.15
CA ARG A 8 22.58 -33.47 3.86
C ARG A 8 21.62 -32.48 3.21
N ILE A 9 22.08 -31.81 2.15
CA ILE A 9 21.29 -30.82 1.39
C ILE A 9 20.92 -31.42 0.03
N CYS A 10 19.64 -31.34 -0.35
CA CYS A 10 19.14 -31.96 -1.57
C CYS A 10 18.01 -31.20 -2.25
N TRP A 11 17.91 -31.37 -3.56
CA TRP A 11 16.82 -30.84 -4.36
C TRP A 11 15.50 -31.56 -4.04
N GLY A 12 14.46 -30.76 -3.78
CA GLY A 12 13.13 -31.23 -3.46
C GLY A 12 12.32 -31.62 -4.69
N VAL A 13 11.69 -32.80 -4.64
CA VAL A 13 10.68 -33.23 -5.62
C VAL A 13 9.34 -33.42 -4.92
N LYS A 14 8.27 -32.95 -5.55
CA LYS A 14 6.92 -33.01 -4.98
C LYS A 14 6.44 -34.45 -4.89
N ARG A 15 6.08 -34.90 -3.67
CA ARG A 15 5.44 -36.18 -3.39
C ARG A 15 4.27 -35.95 -2.44
N GLY A 16 3.06 -35.90 -3.00
CA GLY A 16 1.87 -35.50 -2.25
C GLY A 16 1.94 -34.03 -1.83
N ARG A 17 1.73 -33.75 -0.53
CA ARG A 17 1.77 -32.40 0.04
C ARG A 17 3.18 -31.92 0.45
N ARG A 18 4.19 -32.81 0.46
CA ARG A 18 5.57 -32.50 0.88
C ARG A 18 6.56 -32.62 -0.28
N LEU A 19 7.70 -31.95 -0.14
CA LEU A 19 8.87 -32.22 -0.98
C LEU A 19 9.71 -33.29 -0.31
N VAL A 20 10.24 -34.21 -1.11
CA VAL A 20 11.16 -35.25 -0.66
C VAL A 20 12.55 -35.01 -1.24
N CYS A 21 13.55 -35.35 -0.45
CA CYS A 21 14.96 -35.33 -0.82
C CYS A 21 15.21 -36.32 -1.97
N LYS A 22 15.68 -35.84 -3.14
CA LYS A 22 16.00 -36.72 -4.28
C LYS A 22 17.49 -36.71 -4.63
N GLU A 23 18.00 -35.59 -5.11
CA GLU A 23 19.38 -35.45 -5.59
C GLU A 23 20.15 -34.51 -4.67
N LEU A 24 21.39 -34.87 -4.31
CA LEU A 24 22.24 -34.03 -3.48
C LEU A 24 22.60 -32.72 -4.21
N VAL A 25 22.63 -31.62 -3.48
CA VAL A 25 23.18 -30.37 -3.99
C VAL A 25 24.70 -30.48 -3.93
N THR A 26 25.36 -30.37 -5.09
CA THR A 26 26.82 -30.41 -5.22
C THR A 26 27.44 -29.04 -5.45
N ASP A 27 26.61 -28.03 -5.71
CA ASP A 27 27.03 -26.67 -6.00
C ASP A 27 27.43 -25.94 -4.70
N GLU A 28 28.71 -25.57 -4.58
CA GLU A 28 29.27 -24.99 -3.35
C GLU A 28 28.64 -23.64 -2.98
N GLU A 29 28.29 -22.82 -3.97
CA GLU A 29 27.62 -21.53 -3.77
C GLU A 29 26.23 -21.74 -3.18
N THR A 30 25.41 -22.60 -3.79
CA THR A 30 24.08 -22.96 -3.28
C THR A 30 24.18 -23.54 -1.87
N ILE A 31 25.14 -24.44 -1.61
CA ILE A 31 25.35 -25.01 -0.27
C ILE A 31 25.62 -23.89 0.75
N LYS A 32 26.51 -22.95 0.42
CA LYS A 32 26.82 -21.82 1.30
C LYS A 32 25.59 -20.97 1.58
N GLU A 33 24.81 -20.61 0.55
CA GLU A 33 23.58 -19.82 0.73
C GLU A 33 22.54 -20.54 1.60
N VAL A 34 22.38 -21.86 1.41
CA VAL A 34 21.47 -22.67 2.22
C VAL A 34 21.89 -22.66 3.69
N LEU A 35 23.18 -22.80 3.98
CA LEU A 35 23.71 -22.72 5.33
C LEU A 35 23.50 -21.34 5.95
N GLU A 36 23.69 -20.25 5.20
CA GLU A 36 23.38 -18.89 5.65
C GLU A 36 21.89 -18.73 6.02
N LEU A 37 20.98 -19.32 5.23
CA LEU A 37 19.54 -19.31 5.53
C LEU A 37 19.18 -20.13 6.77
N VAL A 38 19.86 -21.24 7.01
CA VAL A 38 19.67 -22.05 8.22
C VAL A 38 20.17 -21.32 9.45
N GLU A 39 21.33 -20.68 9.40
CA GLU A 39 21.84 -19.88 10.51
C GLU A 39 20.95 -18.67 10.80
N GLU A 40 20.43 -18.03 9.76
CA GLU A 40 19.46 -16.94 9.89
C GLU A 40 18.16 -17.42 10.57
N LEU A 41 17.68 -18.62 10.25
CA LEU A 41 16.55 -19.25 10.94
C LEU A 41 16.83 -19.43 12.44
N LYS A 42 17.96 -20.08 12.79
CA LYS A 42 18.35 -20.30 14.19
C LYS A 42 18.41 -18.98 14.95
N ARG A 43 19.06 -17.97 14.36
CA ARG A 43 19.18 -16.62 14.94
C ARG A 43 17.82 -15.98 15.21
N ARG A 44 16.86 -16.05 14.28
CA ARG A 44 15.53 -15.46 14.49
C ARG A 44 14.69 -16.22 15.50
N VAL A 45 14.77 -17.55 15.52
CA VAL A 45 14.10 -18.36 16.54
C VAL A 45 14.63 -18.00 17.92
N GLU A 46 15.95 -17.90 18.09
CA GLU A 46 16.56 -17.50 19.37
C GLU A 46 16.21 -16.05 19.75
N LYS A 47 16.30 -15.11 18.79
CA LYS A 47 15.93 -13.70 19.01
C LYS A 47 14.51 -13.56 19.55
N HIS A 48 13.57 -14.37 19.06
CA HIS A 48 12.17 -14.34 19.45
C HIS A 48 11.78 -15.45 20.43
N ARG A 49 12.75 -16.14 21.04
CA ARG A 49 12.51 -17.33 21.86
C ARG A 49 11.47 -17.10 22.94
N GLY A 50 11.60 -16.01 23.70
CA GLY A 50 10.65 -15.69 24.76
C GLY A 50 9.21 -15.53 24.25
N LYS A 51 9.00 -14.81 23.14
CA LYS A 51 7.67 -14.65 22.52
C LYS A 51 7.12 -15.96 21.94
N LEU A 52 7.98 -16.77 21.33
CA LEU A 52 7.59 -18.05 20.75
C LEU A 52 7.26 -19.07 21.85
N GLU A 53 8.07 -19.16 22.91
CA GLU A 53 7.88 -20.10 24.00
C GLU A 53 6.58 -19.84 24.79
N THR A 54 6.28 -18.57 25.07
CA THR A 54 5.08 -18.19 25.83
C THR A 54 3.83 -18.03 24.96
N ALA A 55 3.96 -18.14 23.64
CA ALA A 55 2.91 -17.80 22.68
C ALA A 55 2.42 -16.34 22.77
N ALA A 56 3.22 -15.41 23.30
CA ALA A 56 2.80 -14.03 23.54
C ALA A 56 2.25 -13.32 22.29
N PHE A 57 2.77 -13.62 21.09
CA PHE A 57 2.26 -13.03 19.85
C PHE A 57 0.83 -13.49 19.47
N ILE A 58 0.38 -14.64 19.97
CA ILE A 58 -1.00 -15.12 19.82
C ILE A 58 -1.88 -14.42 20.86
N ASP A 59 -1.43 -14.39 22.11
CA ASP A 59 -2.13 -13.75 23.23
C ASP A 59 -2.35 -12.25 22.97
N GLU A 60 -1.31 -11.54 22.54
CA GLU A 60 -1.38 -10.12 22.12
C GLU A 60 -2.44 -9.91 21.03
N LEU A 61 -2.58 -10.85 20.08
CA LEU A 61 -3.56 -10.74 19.01
C LEU A 61 -4.99 -11.07 19.47
N ILE A 62 -5.16 -12.05 20.35
CA ILE A 62 -6.45 -12.36 20.98
C ILE A 62 -6.93 -11.12 21.75
N ASP A 63 -6.10 -10.57 22.64
CA ASP A 63 -6.43 -9.41 23.47
C ASP A 63 -6.88 -8.21 22.61
N LEU A 64 -6.16 -7.93 21.52
CA LEU A 64 -6.50 -6.85 20.59
C LEU A 64 -7.87 -7.05 19.91
N LEU A 65 -8.21 -8.29 19.55
CA LEU A 65 -9.47 -8.61 18.90
C LEU A 65 -10.64 -8.61 19.90
N GLU A 66 -10.43 -9.12 21.11
CA GLU A 66 -11.42 -9.10 22.18
C GLU A 66 -11.70 -7.68 22.68
N GLN A 67 -10.67 -6.86 22.84
CA GLN A 67 -10.82 -5.44 23.15
C GLN A 67 -11.69 -4.76 22.07
N TRP A 68 -11.40 -5.01 20.79
CA TRP A 68 -12.20 -4.44 19.70
C TRP A 68 -13.66 -4.91 19.74
N LEU A 69 -13.92 -6.18 20.07
CA LEU A 69 -15.28 -6.72 20.24
C LEU A 69 -16.05 -6.00 21.36
N GLU A 70 -15.38 -5.72 22.48
CA GLU A 70 -15.96 -5.04 23.63
C GLU A 70 -16.26 -3.56 23.32
N GLU A 71 -15.32 -2.86 22.69
CA GLU A 71 -15.49 -1.45 22.25
C GLU A 71 -16.68 -1.28 21.29
N HIS A 72 -16.96 -2.29 20.47
CA HIS A 72 -18.02 -2.24 19.44
C HIS A 72 -19.26 -3.08 19.79
N LYS A 73 -19.43 -3.49 21.05
CA LYS A 73 -20.55 -4.37 21.44
C LYS A 73 -21.93 -3.74 21.22
N GLU A 74 -22.05 -2.43 21.45
CA GLU A 74 -23.28 -1.65 21.29
C GLU A 74 -23.45 -1.06 19.88
N ASP A 75 -22.46 -1.22 19.00
CA ASP A 75 -22.52 -0.69 17.64
C ASP A 75 -23.55 -1.47 16.80
N LYS A 76 -24.55 -0.74 16.31
CA LYS A 76 -25.66 -1.25 15.49
C LYS A 76 -25.37 -1.16 13.98
N GLY A 77 -24.20 -0.66 13.59
CA GLY A 77 -23.70 -0.59 12.23
C GLY A 77 -23.71 -1.97 11.59
N LYS A 78 -24.28 -2.02 10.38
CA LYS A 78 -24.48 -3.23 9.59
C LYS A 78 -23.16 -3.98 9.34
N LYS A 79 -22.12 -3.27 8.86
CA LYS A 79 -20.79 -3.85 8.61
C LYS A 79 -20.06 -4.22 9.91
N VAL A 80 -20.19 -3.41 10.96
CA VAL A 80 -19.60 -3.70 12.29
C VAL A 80 -20.20 -4.96 12.90
N LYS A 81 -21.51 -5.18 12.76
CA LYS A 81 -22.17 -6.41 13.20
C LYS A 81 -21.63 -7.66 12.51
N GLU A 82 -21.43 -7.63 11.19
CA GLU A 82 -20.82 -8.73 10.45
C GLU A 82 -19.33 -8.91 10.81
N ALA A 83 -18.59 -7.81 10.95
CA ALA A 83 -17.20 -7.82 11.40
C ALA A 83 -17.04 -8.50 12.77
N ARG A 84 -17.93 -8.23 13.74
CA ARG A 84 -17.93 -8.92 15.04
C ARG A 84 -18.11 -10.44 14.92
N LYS A 85 -18.87 -10.94 13.94
CA LYS A 85 -18.99 -12.39 13.73
C LYS A 85 -17.66 -12.98 13.24
N ILE A 86 -17.02 -12.29 12.29
CA ILE A 86 -15.72 -12.69 11.73
C ILE A 86 -14.66 -12.67 12.84
N VAL A 87 -14.59 -11.59 13.62
CA VAL A 87 -13.63 -11.44 14.72
C VAL A 87 -13.80 -12.52 15.79
N ARG A 88 -15.03 -12.83 16.22
CA ARG A 88 -15.27 -13.95 17.15
C ARG A 88 -14.73 -15.26 16.61
N LYS A 89 -14.96 -15.54 15.32
CA LYS A 89 -14.41 -16.75 14.70
C LYS A 89 -12.88 -16.74 14.65
N MET A 90 -12.28 -15.59 14.37
CA MET A 90 -10.82 -15.44 14.40
C MET A 90 -10.26 -15.68 15.81
N VAL A 91 -10.93 -15.20 16.88
CA VAL A 91 -10.54 -15.48 18.27
C VAL A 91 -10.60 -16.97 18.58
N GLU A 92 -11.69 -17.66 18.24
CA GLU A 92 -11.83 -19.12 18.44
C GLU A 92 -10.68 -19.89 17.76
N LEU A 93 -10.31 -19.51 16.53
CA LEU A 93 -9.18 -20.13 15.81
C LEU A 93 -7.82 -19.83 16.45
N LEU A 94 -7.64 -18.63 17.03
CA LEU A 94 -6.42 -18.26 17.73
C LEU A 94 -6.29 -19.01 19.05
N GLU A 95 -7.38 -19.24 19.77
CA GLU A 95 -7.39 -20.06 20.99
C GLU A 95 -6.99 -21.51 20.69
N GLU A 96 -7.52 -22.09 19.62
CA GLU A 96 -7.11 -23.43 19.14
C GLU A 96 -5.62 -23.46 18.77
N LEU A 97 -5.16 -22.44 18.02
CA LEU A 97 -3.75 -22.30 17.68
C LEU A 97 -2.89 -22.21 18.94
N ARG A 98 -3.28 -21.39 19.91
CA ARG A 98 -2.54 -21.18 21.17
C ARG A 98 -2.35 -22.49 21.91
N GLU A 99 -3.42 -23.28 22.04
CA GLU A 99 -3.39 -24.58 22.69
C GLU A 99 -2.43 -25.55 21.98
N LYS A 100 -2.56 -25.68 20.66
CA LYS A 100 -1.70 -26.55 19.85
C LYS A 100 -0.25 -26.07 19.79
N TRP A 101 -0.03 -24.76 19.82
CA TRP A 101 1.29 -24.16 19.80
C TRP A 101 2.10 -24.58 21.03
N VAL A 102 1.53 -24.41 22.22
CA VAL A 102 2.17 -24.80 23.49
C VAL A 102 2.38 -26.31 23.58
N LYS A 103 1.39 -27.11 23.16
CA LYS A 103 1.44 -28.58 23.31
C LYS A 103 2.30 -29.28 22.26
N VAL A 104 2.32 -28.78 21.03
CA VAL A 104 2.84 -29.51 19.86
C VAL A 104 3.85 -28.68 19.09
N TYR A 105 3.44 -27.54 18.54
CA TYR A 105 4.23 -26.87 17.50
C TYR A 105 5.54 -26.27 18.03
N TRP A 106 5.53 -25.68 19.23
CA TRP A 106 6.74 -25.12 19.82
C TRP A 106 7.81 -26.19 20.06
N ARG A 107 7.41 -27.34 20.62
CA ARG A 107 8.32 -28.48 20.85
C ARG A 107 8.90 -29.01 19.54
N GLN A 108 8.07 -29.16 18.50
CA GLN A 108 8.55 -29.61 17.20
C GLN A 108 9.48 -28.59 16.54
N LEU A 109 9.24 -27.29 16.70
CA LEU A 109 10.15 -26.26 16.20
C LEU A 109 11.53 -26.35 16.89
N LEU A 110 11.56 -26.53 18.22
CA LEU A 110 12.81 -26.73 18.96
C LEU A 110 13.54 -27.99 18.52
N GLU A 111 12.83 -29.10 18.37
CA GLU A 111 13.39 -30.36 17.87
C GLU A 111 14.03 -30.18 16.48
N LEU A 112 13.37 -29.44 15.58
CA LEU A 112 13.94 -29.13 14.26
C LEU A 112 15.24 -28.31 14.39
N VAL A 113 15.28 -27.31 15.27
CA VAL A 113 16.48 -26.49 15.50
C VAL A 113 17.62 -27.35 16.05
N GLU A 114 17.35 -28.22 17.03
CA GLU A 114 18.35 -29.14 17.60
C GLU A 114 18.89 -30.13 16.54
N LEU A 115 18.02 -30.67 15.68
CA LEU A 115 18.43 -31.55 14.59
C LEU A 115 19.30 -30.82 13.56
N LEU A 116 19.03 -29.55 13.29
CA LEU A 116 19.87 -28.72 12.41
C LEU A 116 21.24 -28.42 13.04
N GLU A 117 21.34 -28.27 14.36
CA GLU A 117 22.63 -28.09 15.04
C GLU A 117 23.50 -29.36 14.99
N ARG A 118 22.86 -30.53 15.01
CA ARG A 118 23.55 -31.83 14.95
C ARG A 118 23.75 -32.35 13.53
N ASN A 119 23.34 -31.59 12.51
CA ASN A 119 23.33 -32.02 11.10
C ASN A 119 22.56 -33.35 10.89
N ALA A 120 21.53 -33.60 11.69
CA ALA A 120 20.80 -34.87 11.76
C ALA A 120 19.47 -34.87 10.99
N ILE A 121 19.26 -33.88 10.11
CA ILE A 121 18.05 -33.73 9.31
C ILE A 121 18.38 -33.38 7.85
N ASP A 122 17.59 -33.91 6.93
CA ASP A 122 17.68 -33.55 5.51
C ASP A 122 17.17 -32.12 5.29
N ILE A 123 17.96 -31.30 4.60
CA ILE A 123 17.59 -29.95 4.18
C ILE A 123 17.14 -30.01 2.73
N VAL A 124 15.85 -29.78 2.50
CA VAL A 124 15.26 -29.87 1.16
C VAL A 124 15.18 -28.48 0.54
N VAL A 125 15.70 -28.31 -0.67
CA VAL A 125 15.77 -27.00 -1.33
C VAL A 125 15.04 -26.95 -2.66
N THR A 126 14.51 -25.77 -2.99
CA THR A 126 13.88 -25.48 -4.29
C THR A 126 14.25 -24.08 -4.77
N GLY A 127 14.24 -23.88 -6.08
CA GLY A 127 14.70 -22.63 -6.70
C GLY A 127 16.22 -22.64 -6.87
N LYS A 128 16.70 -22.31 -8.07
CA LYS A 128 18.13 -22.29 -8.41
C LYS A 128 18.43 -21.04 -9.23
N GLY A 129 19.53 -20.35 -8.90
CA GLY A 129 20.09 -19.24 -9.64
C GLY A 129 19.49 -17.88 -9.31
N ASN A 130 20.18 -16.81 -9.72
CA ASN A 130 19.89 -15.41 -9.36
C ASN A 130 18.49 -14.90 -9.76
N GLU A 131 17.81 -15.63 -10.64
CA GLU A 131 16.48 -15.25 -11.15
C GLU A 131 15.31 -15.85 -10.35
N LYS A 132 15.56 -16.87 -9.53
CA LYS A 132 14.52 -17.56 -8.75
C LYS A 132 14.84 -17.50 -7.27
N SER A 133 13.81 -17.34 -6.45
CA SER A 133 13.97 -17.34 -5.00
C SER A 133 14.43 -18.73 -4.53
N LEU A 134 15.50 -18.77 -3.74
CA LEU A 134 15.97 -19.99 -3.08
C LEU A 134 15.10 -20.23 -1.85
N VAL A 135 14.53 -21.43 -1.73
CA VAL A 135 13.67 -21.81 -0.61
C VAL A 135 14.22 -23.07 0.05
N VAL A 136 14.47 -22.97 1.34
CA VAL A 136 14.83 -24.08 2.23
C VAL A 136 13.56 -24.57 2.93
N HIS A 137 13.33 -25.89 2.88
CA HIS A 137 12.21 -26.58 3.52
C HIS A 137 12.75 -27.58 4.53
N ILE A 138 12.23 -27.51 5.75
CA ILE A 138 12.61 -28.38 6.86
C ILE A 138 11.32 -28.91 7.47
N TYR A 139 11.22 -30.23 7.63
CA TYR A 139 9.96 -30.91 7.93
C TYR A 139 10.01 -31.61 9.28
N SER A 140 9.00 -31.38 10.10
CA SER A 140 8.59 -32.24 11.21
C SER A 140 7.25 -32.91 10.87
N THR A 141 6.63 -33.56 11.85
CA THR A 141 5.30 -34.16 11.72
C THR A 141 4.26 -33.09 11.46
N ASP A 142 4.24 -32.02 12.26
CA ASP A 142 3.18 -31.00 12.20
C ASP A 142 3.64 -29.59 11.87
N VAL A 143 4.96 -29.38 11.85
CA VAL A 143 5.57 -28.10 11.50
C VAL A 143 6.42 -28.27 10.24
N THR A 144 6.21 -27.41 9.26
CA THR A 144 7.13 -27.23 8.14
C THR A 144 7.71 -25.83 8.18
N VAL A 145 9.03 -25.73 8.31
CA VAL A 145 9.75 -24.45 8.24
C VAL A 145 10.11 -24.17 6.78
N LYS A 146 9.76 -22.99 6.29
CA LYS A 146 10.15 -22.48 4.98
C LYS A 146 10.94 -21.21 5.14
N VAL A 147 12.20 -21.21 4.72
CA VAL A 147 13.07 -20.03 4.70
C VAL A 147 13.34 -19.66 3.25
N THR A 148 12.94 -18.47 2.84
CA THR A 148 13.04 -18.01 1.44
C THR A 148 13.97 -16.82 1.33
N ARG A 149 14.99 -16.92 0.48
CA ARG A 149 15.73 -15.77 -0.05
C ARG A 149 15.04 -15.28 -1.31
N VAL A 150 14.41 -14.12 -1.24
CA VAL A 150 13.70 -13.52 -2.37
C VAL A 150 14.70 -13.09 -3.44
N ALA A 151 14.48 -13.53 -4.68
CA ALA A 151 15.31 -13.14 -5.81
C ALA A 151 15.44 -11.62 -5.95
N LYS A 152 16.58 -11.15 -6.47
CA LYS A 152 16.92 -9.74 -6.76
C LYS A 152 17.07 -8.80 -5.55
N ASN A 153 16.21 -8.88 -4.53
CA ASN A 153 16.28 -8.03 -3.35
C ASN A 153 17.05 -8.68 -2.17
N GLY A 154 17.26 -10.00 -2.22
CA GLY A 154 17.98 -10.73 -1.16
C GLY A 154 17.25 -10.79 0.18
N GLY A 155 16.04 -10.25 0.27
CA GLY A 155 15.22 -10.27 1.49
C GLY A 155 14.92 -11.70 1.93
N ILE A 156 14.97 -11.95 3.24
CA ILE A 156 14.76 -13.28 3.81
C ILE A 156 13.42 -13.33 4.54
N THR A 157 12.51 -14.19 4.08
CA THR A 157 11.23 -14.46 4.73
C THR A 157 11.23 -15.86 5.37
N MET A 158 10.57 -16.00 6.52
CA MET A 158 10.42 -17.27 7.20
C MET A 158 8.97 -17.52 7.54
N HIS A 159 8.51 -18.71 7.18
CA HIS A 159 7.13 -19.13 7.36
C HIS A 159 7.11 -20.53 7.96
N LEU A 160 6.45 -20.68 9.10
CA LEU A 160 6.05 -21.95 9.65
C LEU A 160 4.69 -22.30 9.07
N VAL A 161 4.59 -23.41 8.35
CA VAL A 161 3.31 -23.98 7.94
C VAL A 161 2.93 -25.02 8.98
N LEU A 162 1.73 -24.87 9.54
CA LEU A 162 1.21 -25.73 10.60
C LEU A 162 0.20 -26.70 9.98
N SER A 163 0.31 -27.99 10.26
CA SER A 163 -0.75 -28.94 9.92
C SER A 163 -1.74 -29.12 11.06
N GLU A 164 -2.87 -29.76 10.76
CA GLU A 164 -3.95 -30.06 11.70
C GLU A 164 -4.79 -28.85 12.17
N LEU A 165 -4.62 -27.66 11.57
CA LEU A 165 -5.57 -26.56 11.73
C LEU A 165 -6.54 -26.60 10.56
N GLU A 166 -7.77 -27.05 10.80
CA GLU A 166 -8.78 -27.25 9.75
C GLU A 166 -9.45 -25.94 9.33
N GLY A 167 -9.37 -24.89 10.16
CA GLY A 167 -10.11 -23.65 9.96
C GLY A 167 -11.61 -23.84 10.15
N ASP A 168 -12.39 -22.80 9.84
CA ASP A 168 -13.85 -22.87 9.92
C ASP A 168 -14.51 -21.96 8.88
N ASP A 169 -15.80 -22.15 8.66
CA ASP A 169 -16.60 -21.37 7.72
C ASP A 169 -17.38 -20.26 8.46
N VAL A 170 -17.27 -19.03 7.95
CA VAL A 170 -18.09 -17.88 8.36
C VAL A 170 -19.03 -17.52 7.22
N ARG A 171 -20.31 -17.26 7.55
CA ARG A 171 -21.29 -16.77 6.58
C ARG A 171 -21.48 -15.27 6.74
N VAL A 172 -21.25 -14.53 5.66
CA VAL A 172 -21.29 -13.06 5.62
C VAL A 172 -22.47 -12.60 4.78
N ALA A 173 -23.27 -11.67 5.28
CA ALA A 173 -24.36 -11.07 4.50
C ALA A 173 -23.83 -10.01 3.51
N ASN A 174 -24.56 -9.77 2.41
CA ASN A 174 -24.25 -8.64 1.53
C ASN A 174 -24.66 -7.32 2.22
N MET A 175 -23.68 -6.47 2.52
CA MET A 175 -23.86 -5.21 3.25
C MET A 175 -23.61 -3.97 2.37
N PHE A 176 -23.44 -4.17 1.06
CA PHE A 176 -23.19 -3.10 0.10
C PHE A 176 -24.49 -2.61 -0.53
N SER A 177 -24.55 -1.32 -0.82
CA SER A 177 -25.71 -0.68 -1.43
C SER A 177 -25.84 -0.97 -2.93
N ASP A 178 -24.72 -1.28 -3.59
CA ASP A 178 -24.61 -1.50 -5.03
C ASP A 178 -23.66 -2.66 -5.32
N GLU A 179 -24.10 -3.58 -6.19
CA GLU A 179 -23.31 -4.73 -6.63
C GLU A 179 -22.11 -4.31 -7.50
N GLU A 180 -22.25 -3.25 -8.30
CA GLU A 180 -21.15 -2.75 -9.14
C GLU A 180 -20.05 -2.10 -8.30
N LEU A 181 -20.41 -1.44 -7.19
CA LEU A 181 -19.47 -0.93 -6.20
C LEU A 181 -18.72 -2.09 -5.53
N LEU A 182 -19.44 -3.12 -5.07
CA LEU A 182 -18.82 -4.31 -4.47
C LEU A 182 -17.84 -4.97 -5.45
N LYS A 183 -18.25 -5.12 -6.71
CA LYS A 183 -17.41 -5.69 -7.76
C LYS A 183 -16.13 -4.89 -7.97
N ALA A 184 -16.20 -3.56 -7.98
CA ALA A 184 -15.01 -2.70 -8.09
C ALA A 184 -14.05 -2.91 -6.91
N ILE A 185 -14.55 -3.08 -5.67
CA ILE A 185 -13.73 -3.40 -4.49
C ILE A 185 -13.07 -4.78 -4.63
N GLN A 186 -13.83 -5.79 -5.05
CA GLN A 186 -13.32 -7.14 -5.25
C GLN A 186 -12.15 -7.16 -6.25
N HIS A 187 -12.27 -6.44 -7.37
CA HIS A 187 -11.19 -6.33 -8.35
C HIS A 187 -9.94 -5.67 -7.77
N GLY A 188 -10.07 -4.67 -6.88
CA GLY A 188 -8.89 -4.07 -6.25
C GLY A 188 -8.14 -5.07 -5.37
N TRP A 189 -8.85 -5.97 -4.68
CA TRP A 189 -8.23 -7.10 -3.97
C TRP A 189 -7.61 -8.11 -4.93
N GLU A 190 -8.34 -8.58 -5.95
CA GLU A 190 -7.87 -9.55 -6.95
C GLU A 190 -6.56 -9.09 -7.61
N MET A 191 -6.48 -7.81 -7.96
CA MET A 191 -5.33 -7.22 -8.64
C MET A 191 -4.11 -7.00 -7.72
N THR A 192 -4.28 -7.10 -6.40
CA THR A 192 -3.22 -6.88 -5.40
C THR A 192 -2.89 -8.14 -4.62
N ASP A 193 -3.38 -8.24 -3.38
CA ASP A 193 -3.13 -9.31 -2.40
C ASP A 193 -3.99 -10.57 -2.62
N GLY A 194 -4.99 -10.47 -3.51
CA GLY A 194 -5.85 -11.57 -3.91
C GLY A 194 -5.11 -12.63 -4.74
N SER A 195 -5.54 -13.88 -4.53
CA SER A 195 -5.06 -15.11 -5.15
C SER A 195 -6.23 -16.01 -5.51
N VAL A 196 -5.94 -17.12 -6.20
CA VAL A 196 -6.95 -18.11 -6.61
C VAL A 196 -6.56 -19.47 -6.07
N ILE A 197 -7.53 -20.19 -5.48
CA ILE A 197 -7.35 -21.55 -4.97
C ILE A 197 -8.58 -22.35 -5.30
N ASN A 198 -8.40 -23.50 -5.96
CA ASN A 198 -9.50 -24.37 -6.36
C ASN A 198 -10.63 -23.57 -7.03
N ASP A 199 -10.27 -22.64 -7.93
CA ASP A 199 -11.19 -21.75 -8.66
C ASP A 199 -12.00 -20.77 -7.79
N HIS A 200 -11.58 -20.53 -6.54
CA HIS A 200 -12.19 -19.56 -5.64
C HIS A 200 -11.25 -18.39 -5.31
N PRO A 201 -11.77 -17.17 -5.13
CA PRO A 201 -11.00 -16.04 -4.63
C PRO A 201 -10.45 -16.36 -3.25
N ALA A 202 -9.19 -15.98 -3.03
CA ALA A 202 -8.52 -16.24 -1.78
C ALA A 202 -7.53 -15.14 -1.40
N MET A 203 -7.26 -15.02 -0.11
CA MET A 203 -6.27 -14.07 0.41
C MET A 203 -5.43 -14.72 1.50
N GLY A 204 -4.12 -14.52 1.43
CA GLY A 204 -3.21 -14.78 2.54
C GLY A 204 -2.68 -13.47 3.10
N THR A 205 -2.87 -13.21 4.40
CA THR A 205 -2.42 -11.97 5.04
C THR A 205 -1.99 -12.22 6.47
N ASN A 206 -1.09 -11.37 7.00
CA ASN A 206 -0.79 -11.33 8.43
C ASN A 206 -1.45 -10.13 9.14
N GLN A 207 -2.27 -9.36 8.43
CA GLN A 207 -2.98 -8.21 8.97
C GLN A 207 -4.44 -8.59 9.28
N PRO A 208 -4.85 -8.59 10.57
CA PRO A 208 -6.23 -8.95 10.94
C PRO A 208 -7.26 -8.05 10.26
N TRP A 209 -7.00 -6.74 10.16
CA TRP A 209 -7.92 -5.82 9.49
C TRP A 209 -8.10 -6.14 8.00
N GLN A 210 -7.04 -6.54 7.29
CA GLN A 210 -7.17 -6.97 5.88
C GLN A 210 -8.02 -8.22 5.78
N ALA A 211 -7.83 -9.17 6.70
CA ALA A 211 -8.61 -10.40 6.71
C ALA A 211 -10.12 -10.13 6.91
N ILE A 212 -10.45 -9.23 7.84
CA ILE A 212 -11.83 -8.85 8.15
C ILE A 212 -12.45 -8.08 6.98
N LEU A 213 -11.78 -7.05 6.45
CA LEU A 213 -12.30 -6.26 5.34
C LEU A 213 -12.47 -7.10 4.07
N TRP A 214 -11.50 -7.96 3.75
CA TRP A 214 -11.62 -8.87 2.61
C TRP A 214 -12.82 -9.80 2.78
N THR A 215 -12.98 -10.41 3.95
CA THR A 215 -14.12 -11.30 4.26
C THR A 215 -15.47 -10.59 4.09
N LEU A 216 -15.56 -9.31 4.46
CA LEU A 216 -16.77 -8.51 4.24
C LEU A 216 -17.07 -8.26 2.75
N CYS A 217 -16.05 -8.22 1.89
CA CYS A 217 -16.18 -7.96 0.45
C CYS A 217 -16.60 -9.20 -0.36
N TYR A 218 -16.78 -10.36 0.26
CA TYR A 218 -17.25 -11.58 -0.40
C TYR A 218 -18.46 -12.15 0.35
N PRO A 219 -19.67 -11.64 0.09
CA PRO A 219 -20.89 -12.13 0.75
C PRO A 219 -21.13 -13.61 0.49
N GLY A 220 -21.50 -14.39 1.50
CA GLY A 220 -21.68 -15.84 1.41
C GLY A 220 -20.74 -16.58 2.34
N LYS A 221 -20.37 -17.79 1.95
CA LYS A 221 -19.54 -18.70 2.74
C LYS A 221 -18.05 -18.44 2.52
N ILE A 222 -17.37 -17.98 3.57
CA ILE A 222 -15.93 -17.74 3.60
C ILE A 222 -15.27 -18.75 4.54
N HIS A 223 -14.31 -19.49 4.04
CA HIS A 223 -13.47 -20.34 4.88
C HIS A 223 -12.30 -19.53 5.42
N VAL A 224 -12.15 -19.51 6.74
CA VAL A 224 -11.12 -18.78 7.47
C VAL A 224 -10.24 -19.80 8.17
N LEU A 225 -8.94 -19.76 7.92
CA LEU A 225 -7.99 -20.64 8.60
C LEU A 225 -6.69 -19.91 8.94
N ILE A 226 -6.01 -20.39 9.97
CA ILE A 226 -4.65 -19.97 10.28
C ILE A 226 -3.71 -20.92 9.55
N TYR A 227 -3.02 -20.40 8.55
CA TYR A 227 -2.14 -21.21 7.69
C TYR A 227 -0.77 -21.43 8.34
N GLY A 228 -0.36 -20.49 9.21
CA GLY A 228 0.97 -20.54 9.76
C GLY A 228 1.39 -19.32 10.55
N ILE A 229 2.69 -19.26 10.83
CA ILE A 229 3.33 -18.19 11.58
C ILE A 229 4.50 -17.65 10.77
N ASN A 230 4.62 -16.33 10.71
CA ASN A 230 5.77 -15.63 10.12
C ASN A 230 6.77 -15.28 11.21
N ILE A 231 8.04 -15.58 10.99
CA ILE A 231 9.14 -15.16 11.86
C ILE A 231 9.98 -14.11 11.12
N ASN A 232 9.60 -12.85 11.28
CA ASN A 232 10.29 -11.73 10.66
C ASN A 232 11.47 -11.29 11.52
N GLU A 233 12.32 -10.42 10.96
CA GLU A 233 13.46 -9.88 11.69
C GLU A 233 13.03 -9.26 13.03
N ASN A 234 11.99 -8.45 13.01
CA ASN A 234 11.60 -7.63 14.15
C ASN A 234 10.38 -8.14 14.90
N ASP A 235 9.68 -9.16 14.38
CA ASP A 235 8.41 -9.59 14.97
C ASP A 235 7.99 -11.00 14.54
N VAL A 236 7.06 -11.59 15.28
CA VAL A 236 6.39 -12.86 14.99
C VAL A 236 4.91 -12.59 14.78
N SER A 237 4.32 -13.09 13.68
CA SER A 237 2.91 -12.81 13.36
C SER A 237 2.16 -14.03 12.84
N VAL A 238 0.87 -14.10 13.13
CA VAL A 238 -0.04 -15.13 12.59
C VAL A 238 -0.35 -14.83 11.13
N LYS A 239 -0.36 -15.87 10.29
CA LYS A 239 -0.72 -15.79 8.88
C LYS A 239 -2.10 -16.42 8.65
N TRP A 240 -3.05 -15.56 8.32
CA TRP A 240 -4.40 -15.90 7.92
C TRP A 240 -4.47 -16.35 6.47
N TYR A 241 -5.43 -17.20 6.19
CA TYR A 241 -5.76 -17.64 4.85
C TYR A 241 -7.27 -17.77 4.71
N LEU A 242 -7.80 -17.17 3.66
CA LEU A 242 -9.22 -16.95 3.45
C LEU A 242 -9.60 -17.46 2.07
N VAL A 243 -10.74 -18.15 1.96
CA VAL A 243 -11.26 -18.66 0.67
C VAL A 243 -12.75 -18.38 0.56
N ALA A 244 -13.16 -17.68 -0.49
CA ALA A 244 -14.56 -17.35 -0.75
C ALA A 244 -15.24 -18.48 -1.54
N LYS A 245 -15.79 -19.47 -0.82
CA LYS A 245 -16.32 -20.73 -1.39
C LYS A 245 -17.56 -20.52 -2.26
N ASP A 246 -18.33 -19.47 -2.04
CA ASP A 246 -19.52 -19.14 -2.83
C ASP A 246 -19.22 -18.21 -4.02
N HIS A 247 -17.94 -17.89 -4.27
CA HIS A 247 -17.51 -17.01 -5.36
C HIS A 247 -16.58 -17.74 -6.31
N GLU A 248 -16.76 -17.51 -7.60
CA GLU A 248 -15.82 -17.97 -8.63
C GLU A 248 -14.69 -16.96 -8.78
N ALA A 249 -13.46 -17.47 -8.86
CA ALA A 249 -12.30 -16.65 -9.10
C ALA A 249 -12.28 -16.14 -10.54
N ARG A 250 -11.77 -14.92 -10.69
CA ARG A 250 -11.40 -14.36 -11.99
C ARG A 250 -9.90 -14.37 -12.14
N SER A 251 -9.44 -14.49 -13.38
CA SER A 251 -8.03 -14.23 -13.69
C SER A 251 -7.71 -12.75 -13.47
N LYS A 252 -6.45 -12.43 -13.16
CA LYS A 252 -6.05 -11.02 -13.01
C LYS A 252 -6.16 -10.28 -14.35
N GLU A 253 -6.02 -11.00 -15.46
CA GLU A 253 -6.20 -10.52 -16.83
C GLU A 253 -7.65 -10.09 -17.10
N GLU A 254 -8.63 -10.89 -16.68
CA GLU A 254 -10.06 -10.54 -16.79
C GLU A 254 -10.39 -9.34 -15.91
N ALA A 255 -9.95 -9.34 -14.65
CA ALA A 255 -10.13 -8.22 -13.73
C ALA A 255 -9.53 -6.92 -14.31
N ALA A 256 -8.31 -6.97 -14.86
CA ALA A 256 -7.68 -5.81 -15.49
C ALA A 256 -8.48 -5.27 -16.70
N LYS A 257 -9.02 -6.18 -17.53
CA LYS A 257 -9.84 -5.82 -18.69
C LYS A 257 -11.14 -5.14 -18.27
N GLU A 258 -11.78 -5.60 -17.20
CA GLU A 258 -13.02 -5.01 -16.69
C GLU A 258 -12.77 -3.64 -16.06
N VAL A 259 -11.74 -3.52 -15.19
CA VAL A 259 -11.37 -2.25 -14.54
C VAL A 259 -11.03 -1.17 -15.57
N LYS A 260 -10.42 -1.55 -16.70
CA LYS A 260 -10.13 -0.60 -17.79
C LYS A 260 -11.38 0.11 -18.30
N ASN A 261 -12.56 -0.49 -18.18
CA ASN A 261 -13.84 0.05 -18.66
C ASN A 261 -14.71 0.69 -17.55
N PHE A 262 -14.21 0.80 -16.33
CA PHE A 262 -14.94 1.47 -15.24
C PHE A 262 -15.15 2.96 -15.53
N ASP A 263 -16.25 3.54 -15.06
CA ASP A 263 -16.39 5.00 -15.01
C ASP A 263 -15.45 5.61 -13.93
N GLU A 264 -15.47 6.94 -13.83
CA GLU A 264 -14.61 7.68 -12.88
C GLU A 264 -14.88 7.30 -11.41
N GLU A 265 -16.12 6.98 -11.05
CA GLU A 265 -16.48 6.62 -9.68
C GLU A 265 -15.96 5.20 -9.35
N ARG A 266 -16.25 4.23 -10.21
CA ARG A 266 -15.81 2.84 -10.02
C ARG A 266 -14.29 2.68 -10.04
N ILE A 267 -13.57 3.45 -10.86
CA ILE A 267 -12.09 3.40 -10.83
C ILE A 267 -11.53 3.95 -9.51
N LYS A 268 -12.17 4.96 -8.88
CA LYS A 268 -11.79 5.43 -7.55
C LYS A 268 -12.07 4.40 -6.47
N ILE A 269 -13.20 3.69 -6.54
CA ILE A 269 -13.56 2.60 -5.61
C ILE A 269 -12.57 1.44 -5.72
N PHE A 270 -12.30 0.98 -6.94
CA PHE A 270 -11.27 -0.03 -7.22
C PHE A 270 -9.92 0.38 -6.63
N LEU A 271 -9.53 1.64 -6.83
CA LEU A 271 -8.26 2.15 -6.34
C LEU A 271 -8.19 2.19 -4.81
N ALA A 272 -9.30 2.41 -4.10
CA ALA A 272 -9.31 2.39 -2.64
C ALA A 272 -8.80 1.02 -2.13
N SER A 273 -9.43 -0.07 -2.56
CA SER A 273 -9.05 -1.43 -2.14
C SER A 273 -7.69 -1.88 -2.67
N ALA A 274 -7.30 -1.47 -3.88
CA ALA A 274 -5.95 -1.70 -4.37
C ALA A 274 -4.89 -1.00 -3.48
N ILE A 275 -5.17 0.21 -3.00
CA ILE A 275 -4.27 0.92 -2.07
C ILE A 275 -4.26 0.25 -0.69
N TRP A 276 -5.39 -0.32 -0.25
CA TRP A 276 -5.44 -1.07 1.01
C TRP A 276 -4.54 -2.31 0.97
N GLY A 277 -4.47 -3.00 -0.16
CA GLY A 277 -3.54 -4.10 -0.38
C GLY A 277 -2.08 -3.63 -0.56
N ASP A 278 -1.71 -3.34 -1.80
CA ASP A 278 -0.33 -3.08 -2.23
C ASP A 278 0.08 -1.58 -2.15
N GLY A 279 -0.77 -0.72 -1.59
CA GLY A 279 -0.54 0.72 -1.53
C GLY A 279 0.08 1.27 -0.24
N GLU A 280 0.48 2.53 -0.32
CA GLU A 280 1.07 3.35 0.74
C GLU A 280 0.37 4.71 0.80
N VAL A 281 0.14 5.18 2.04
CA VAL A 281 -0.43 6.49 2.33
C VAL A 281 0.51 7.22 3.29
N ASN A 282 0.89 8.43 2.93
CA ASN A 282 1.76 9.28 3.74
C ASN A 282 1.14 10.67 3.92
N VAL A 283 0.81 10.99 5.17
CA VAL A 283 0.15 12.25 5.55
C VAL A 283 1.13 13.43 5.48
N GLY A 284 2.37 13.24 5.94
CA GLY A 284 3.39 14.30 5.98
C GLY A 284 3.77 14.82 4.59
N GLU A 285 4.02 13.90 3.66
CA GLU A 285 4.33 14.21 2.26
C GLU A 285 3.07 14.35 1.38
N ARG A 286 1.89 14.08 1.93
CA ARG A 286 0.58 14.17 1.27
C ARG A 286 0.52 13.34 -0.01
N TYR A 287 0.82 12.05 0.05
CA TYR A 287 0.69 11.20 -1.12
C TYR A 287 -0.05 9.90 -0.84
N VAL A 288 -0.64 9.38 -1.93
CA VAL A 288 -1.17 8.03 -2.04
C VAL A 288 -0.43 7.36 -3.20
N ARG A 289 0.09 6.16 -2.98
CA ARG A 289 0.94 5.46 -3.95
C ARG A 289 0.62 3.98 -3.99
N LEU A 290 0.53 3.42 -5.19
CA LEU A 290 0.52 1.99 -5.44
C LEU A 290 1.93 1.53 -5.84
N ILE A 291 2.39 0.42 -5.27
CA ILE A 291 3.70 -0.16 -5.57
C ILE A 291 3.48 -1.55 -6.15
N MET A 292 4.02 -1.81 -7.33
CA MET A 292 3.87 -3.10 -8.01
C MET A 292 5.18 -3.58 -8.62
N GLY A 293 5.41 -4.88 -8.61
CA GLY A 293 6.54 -5.49 -9.33
C GLY A 293 6.36 -5.36 -10.84
N LEU A 294 7.46 -5.38 -11.61
CA LEU A 294 7.39 -5.20 -13.07
C LEU A 294 6.52 -6.24 -13.78
N ALA A 295 6.43 -7.48 -13.28
CA ALA A 295 5.53 -8.47 -13.85
C ALA A 295 4.04 -8.09 -13.71
N LYS A 296 3.66 -7.40 -12.62
CA LYS A 296 2.31 -6.84 -12.47
C LYS A 296 2.14 -5.57 -13.30
N TYR A 297 3.20 -4.80 -13.51
CA TYR A 297 3.14 -3.52 -14.22
C TYR A 297 2.53 -3.65 -15.63
N ASP A 298 2.95 -4.65 -16.41
CA ASP A 298 2.43 -4.86 -17.77
C ASP A 298 0.92 -5.11 -17.78
N LEU A 299 0.42 -5.87 -16.81
CA LEU A 299 -1.01 -6.13 -16.62
C LEU A 299 -1.79 -4.84 -16.27
N TRP A 300 -1.16 -3.91 -15.57
CA TRP A 300 -1.78 -2.66 -15.10
C TRP A 300 -1.70 -1.51 -16.10
N LEU A 301 -0.98 -1.62 -17.23
CA LEU A 301 -0.71 -0.50 -18.15
C LEU A 301 -1.96 0.29 -18.54
N GLY A 302 -3.02 -0.39 -18.98
CA GLY A 302 -4.26 0.28 -19.39
C GLY A 302 -5.00 0.97 -18.24
N ILE A 303 -4.83 0.50 -17.01
CA ILE A 303 -5.38 1.14 -15.80
C ILE A 303 -4.52 2.35 -15.43
N ILE A 304 -3.19 2.21 -15.47
CA ILE A 304 -2.23 3.28 -15.15
C ILE A 304 -2.41 4.48 -16.07
N GLU A 305 -2.59 4.26 -17.38
CA GLU A 305 -2.88 5.32 -18.34
C GLU A 305 -4.10 6.15 -17.92
N ARG A 306 -5.17 5.48 -17.47
CA ARG A 306 -6.37 6.15 -16.95
C ARG A 306 -6.10 6.88 -15.64
N LEU A 307 -5.40 6.27 -14.69
CA LEU A 307 -5.02 6.94 -13.43
C LEU A 307 -4.24 8.23 -13.69
N ILE A 308 -3.33 8.23 -14.68
CA ILE A 308 -2.55 9.41 -15.06
C ILE A 308 -3.44 10.46 -15.73
N ASN A 309 -4.22 10.07 -16.74
CA ASN A 309 -4.97 10.99 -17.58
C ASN A 309 -6.23 11.56 -16.89
N GLU A 310 -6.93 10.75 -16.10
CA GLU A 310 -8.21 11.10 -15.48
C GLU A 310 -8.05 11.57 -14.04
N LEU A 311 -7.20 10.90 -13.25
CA LEU A 311 -7.04 11.19 -11.81
C LEU A 311 -5.76 11.98 -11.50
N GLY A 312 -4.88 12.19 -12.48
CA GLY A 312 -3.67 12.99 -12.33
C GLY A 312 -2.57 12.32 -11.51
N PHE A 313 -2.50 10.98 -11.57
CA PHE A 313 -1.37 10.21 -11.04
C PHE A 313 -0.09 10.45 -11.85
N THR A 314 1.03 10.05 -11.25
CA THR A 314 2.36 10.04 -11.86
C THR A 314 2.95 8.65 -11.71
N ILE A 315 3.81 8.25 -12.63
CA ILE A 315 4.50 6.97 -12.59
C ILE A 315 6.02 7.16 -12.49
N LYS A 316 6.67 6.33 -11.67
CA LYS A 316 8.12 6.13 -11.65
C LYS A 316 8.42 4.65 -11.78
N VAL A 317 9.02 4.26 -12.91
CA VAL A 317 9.51 2.89 -13.12
C VAL A 317 10.94 2.81 -12.62
N ARG A 318 11.24 1.78 -11.81
CA ARG A 318 12.56 1.43 -11.29
C ARG A 318 12.91 0.00 -11.70
N ASP A 319 14.16 -0.41 -11.46
CA ASP A 319 14.74 -1.68 -11.94
C ASP A 319 13.92 -2.94 -11.62
N TYR A 320 13.12 -2.93 -10.56
CA TYR A 320 12.30 -4.09 -10.14
C TYR A 320 10.85 -3.77 -9.78
N LYS A 321 10.42 -2.50 -9.90
CA LYS A 321 9.07 -2.08 -9.51
C LYS A 321 8.61 -0.81 -10.22
N ALA A 322 7.30 -0.63 -10.33
CA ALA A 322 6.65 0.60 -10.71
C ALA A 322 5.95 1.23 -9.50
N GLU A 323 6.14 2.55 -9.33
CA GLU A 323 5.49 3.37 -8.31
C GLU A 323 4.50 4.32 -9.00
N VAL A 324 3.21 4.12 -8.78
CA VAL A 324 2.12 4.92 -9.37
C VAL A 324 1.47 5.72 -8.25
N GLY A 325 1.66 7.04 -8.23
CA GLY A 325 1.25 7.86 -7.10
C GLY A 325 0.68 9.23 -7.45
N ILE A 326 -0.15 9.73 -6.54
CA ILE A 326 -0.78 11.04 -6.56
C ILE A 326 -0.36 11.81 -5.31
N ASN A 327 -0.13 13.12 -5.44
CA ASN A 327 0.50 13.92 -4.38
C ASN A 327 -0.30 15.20 -4.10
N SER A 328 0.03 15.84 -2.98
CA SER A 328 -0.44 17.17 -2.57
C SER A 328 -1.97 17.26 -2.48
N SER A 329 -2.56 18.33 -2.99
CA SER A 329 -4.01 18.58 -2.97
C SER A 329 -4.82 17.48 -3.66
N LYS A 330 -4.27 16.84 -4.70
CA LYS A 330 -4.97 15.78 -5.42
C LYS A 330 -5.08 14.50 -4.58
N ALA A 331 -4.07 14.16 -3.78
CA ALA A 331 -4.13 13.03 -2.86
C ALA A 331 -5.16 13.26 -1.75
N VAL A 332 -5.21 14.48 -1.20
CA VAL A 332 -6.23 14.88 -0.22
C VAL A 332 -7.63 14.81 -0.84
N LYS A 333 -7.80 15.31 -2.07
CA LYS A 333 -9.08 15.22 -2.79
C LYS A 333 -9.51 13.77 -2.98
N LEU A 334 -8.61 12.89 -3.42
CA LEU A 334 -8.92 11.46 -3.58
C LEU A 334 -9.35 10.81 -2.26
N ALA A 335 -8.66 11.10 -1.15
CA ALA A 335 -9.05 10.59 0.17
C ALA A 335 -10.43 11.10 0.61
N ARG A 336 -10.77 12.36 0.31
CA ARG A 336 -12.10 12.93 0.55
C ARG A 336 -13.17 12.29 -0.33
N ASP A 337 -12.88 12.06 -1.61
CA ASP A 337 -13.77 11.36 -2.54
C ASP A 337 -14.09 9.96 -1.99
N TRP A 338 -13.11 9.22 -1.46
CA TRP A 338 -13.34 7.94 -0.81
C TRP A 338 -14.24 8.02 0.42
N LEU A 339 -14.02 8.99 1.30
CA LEU A 339 -14.85 9.17 2.50
C LEU A 339 -16.23 9.76 2.19
N ALA A 340 -16.45 10.32 0.99
CA ALA A 340 -17.76 10.77 0.55
C ALA A 340 -18.67 9.61 0.12
N MET A 341 -18.10 8.45 -0.23
CA MET A 341 -18.84 7.24 -0.61
C MET A 341 -19.18 6.42 0.64
N PRO A 342 -20.47 6.27 1.04
CA PRO A 342 -20.83 5.68 2.34
C PRO A 342 -20.27 4.28 2.58
N ASP A 343 -20.36 3.37 1.61
CA ASP A 343 -19.84 2.01 1.75
C ASP A 343 -18.32 1.96 1.93
N ILE A 344 -17.59 2.83 1.23
CA ILE A 344 -16.12 2.93 1.30
C ILE A 344 -15.70 3.56 2.62
N ARG A 345 -16.39 4.63 3.03
CA ARG A 345 -16.19 5.30 4.32
C ARG A 345 -16.35 4.32 5.47
N GLU A 346 -17.44 3.56 5.51
CA GLU A 346 -17.70 2.59 6.57
C GLU A 346 -16.60 1.52 6.63
N LEU A 347 -16.08 1.04 5.49
CA LEU A 347 -14.97 0.09 5.47
C LEU A 347 -13.65 0.71 5.95
N ILE A 348 -13.35 1.95 5.56
CA ILE A 348 -12.15 2.66 6.00
C ILE A 348 -12.20 2.90 7.51
N GLU A 349 -13.32 3.40 8.03
CA GLU A 349 -13.51 3.66 9.46
C GLU A 349 -13.45 2.35 10.28
N LEU A 350 -14.12 1.29 9.80
CA LEU A 350 -14.05 -0.04 10.40
C LEU A 350 -12.62 -0.56 10.44
N GLY A 351 -11.92 -0.55 9.30
CA GLY A 351 -10.55 -1.05 9.26
C GLY A 351 -9.56 -0.18 10.06
N ALA A 352 -9.79 1.13 10.15
CA ALA A 352 -8.99 2.04 10.99
C ALA A 352 -9.16 1.77 12.49
N SER A 353 -10.33 1.27 12.90
CA SER A 353 -10.61 0.87 14.29
C SER A 353 -9.93 -0.45 14.69
N LEU A 354 -9.58 -1.30 13.71
CA LEU A 354 -8.96 -2.60 13.94
C LEU A 354 -7.44 -2.50 14.18
N SER A 355 -6.87 -3.51 14.83
CA SER A 355 -5.43 -3.62 15.05
C SER A 355 -4.66 -3.68 13.72
N GLY A 356 -3.55 -2.94 13.62
CA GLY A 356 -2.77 -2.80 12.39
C GLY A 356 -3.40 -1.88 11.32
N GLY A 357 -4.59 -1.31 11.56
CA GLY A 357 -5.33 -0.44 10.63
C GLY A 357 -4.73 0.94 10.35
N GLU A 358 -3.44 1.14 10.61
CA GLU A 358 -2.75 2.42 10.53
C GLU A 358 -2.81 3.04 9.12
N LYS A 359 -2.75 2.20 8.08
CA LYS A 359 -2.89 2.64 6.69
C LYS A 359 -4.23 3.36 6.47
N LEU A 360 -5.31 2.87 7.08
CA LEU A 360 -6.66 3.42 6.92
C LEU A 360 -6.86 4.67 7.79
N ARG A 361 -6.27 4.73 8.99
CA ARG A 361 -6.21 5.97 9.79
C ARG A 361 -5.55 7.10 9.03
N ARG A 362 -4.43 6.82 8.34
CA ARG A 362 -3.74 7.80 7.49
C ARG A 362 -4.59 8.31 6.34
N ILE A 363 -5.53 7.51 5.81
CA ILE A 363 -6.49 7.99 4.80
C ILE A 363 -7.44 9.02 5.43
N ILE A 364 -7.97 8.74 6.62
CA ILE A 364 -8.84 9.66 7.38
C ILE A 364 -8.08 10.96 7.70
N GLU A 365 -6.86 10.85 8.23
CA GLU A 365 -6.01 12.01 8.51
C GLU A 365 -5.69 12.81 7.25
N LEU A 366 -5.34 12.15 6.15
CA LEU A 366 -5.06 12.80 4.86
C LEU A 366 -6.28 13.56 4.35
N ALA A 367 -7.49 13.00 4.45
CA ALA A 367 -8.72 13.65 4.02
C ALA A 367 -9.05 14.91 4.85
N ASN A 368 -8.71 14.90 6.14
CA ASN A 368 -8.88 16.02 7.06
C ASN A 368 -7.84 17.13 6.88
N MET A 369 -6.78 16.90 6.09
CA MET A 369 -5.81 17.95 5.80
C MET A 369 -6.43 19.09 5.01
N GLU A 370 -6.02 20.31 5.30
CA GLU A 370 -6.35 21.45 4.46
C GLU A 370 -5.76 21.27 3.06
N ILE A 371 -6.65 21.25 2.06
CA ILE A 371 -6.27 21.50 0.68
C ILE A 371 -5.91 22.99 0.64
N LYS A 372 -4.61 23.27 0.66
CA LYS A 372 -4.14 24.56 0.16
C LYS A 372 -4.54 24.59 -1.31
N GLU A 373 -5.58 25.36 -1.63
CA GLU A 373 -5.89 25.70 -3.03
C GLU A 373 -4.59 26.10 -3.70
N LEU A 374 -4.40 25.66 -4.95
CA LEU A 374 -3.25 25.95 -5.83
C LEU A 374 -2.51 27.22 -5.40
N GLY A 375 -1.49 27.06 -4.52
CA GLY A 375 -0.82 28.13 -3.77
C GLY A 375 -1.73 29.27 -3.26
N SER A 376 -1.67 29.67 -1.99
CA SER A 376 -2.22 30.99 -1.58
C SER A 376 -1.65 32.17 -2.40
N ARG A 377 -0.63 31.90 -3.22
CA ARG A 377 0.04 32.80 -4.14
C ARG A 377 -0.07 32.36 -5.60
N SER A 378 -1.00 31.51 -6.03
CA SER A 378 -1.16 31.22 -7.45
C SER A 378 -2.54 31.61 -7.96
N ILE A 379 -2.61 31.90 -9.25
CA ILE A 379 -3.84 32.28 -9.95
C ILE A 379 -3.97 31.52 -11.25
N LEU A 380 -5.21 31.22 -11.63
CA LEU A 380 -5.56 30.78 -12.98
C LEU A 380 -5.53 32.00 -13.92
N ILE A 381 -4.83 31.88 -15.04
CA ILE A 381 -4.76 32.92 -16.05
C ILE A 381 -6.04 32.87 -16.90
N LEU A 382 -6.82 33.95 -16.90
CA LEU A 382 -8.09 34.02 -17.63
C LEU A 382 -7.90 33.69 -19.12
N GLY A 383 -8.81 32.91 -19.69
CA GLY A 383 -8.71 32.49 -21.10
C GLY A 383 -7.69 31.38 -21.37
N THR A 384 -7.12 30.76 -20.34
CA THR A 384 -6.22 29.60 -20.44
C THR A 384 -6.50 28.57 -19.34
N ASN A 385 -5.88 27.40 -19.43
CA ASN A 385 -5.85 26.42 -18.34
C ASN A 385 -4.55 26.52 -17.50
N ILE A 386 -3.84 27.64 -17.59
CA ILE A 386 -2.51 27.81 -17.02
C ILE A 386 -2.61 28.45 -15.64
N SER A 387 -1.99 27.81 -14.64
CA SER A 387 -1.79 28.37 -13.31
C SER A 387 -0.39 28.96 -13.18
N MET A 388 -0.31 30.19 -12.67
CA MET A 388 0.96 30.88 -12.39
C MET A 388 1.01 31.37 -10.94
N SER A 389 2.19 31.30 -10.34
CA SER A 389 2.45 31.79 -8.99
C SER A 389 2.83 33.27 -9.01
N ILE A 390 2.14 34.07 -8.20
CA ILE A 390 2.47 35.43 -7.80
C ILE A 390 3.76 35.40 -6.96
N ASP A 391 4.82 35.95 -7.52
CA ASP A 391 6.08 36.24 -6.83
C ASP A 391 6.20 37.75 -6.60
N VAL A 392 6.63 38.14 -5.40
CA VAL A 392 6.94 39.54 -5.07
C VAL A 392 8.45 39.64 -4.92
N ASN A 393 9.10 40.28 -5.90
CA ASN A 393 10.55 40.42 -5.96
C ASN A 393 11.09 41.37 -4.87
N GLY A 394 12.41 41.44 -4.72
CA GLY A 394 13.07 42.30 -3.71
C GLY A 394 12.80 43.79 -3.92
N ASP A 395 12.59 44.21 -5.17
CA ASP A 395 12.20 45.55 -5.57
C ASP A 395 10.68 45.83 -5.41
N CYS A 396 9.95 44.94 -4.73
CA CYS A 396 8.51 45.01 -4.53
C CYS A 396 7.72 45.06 -5.86
N ARG A 397 8.25 44.44 -6.93
CA ARG A 397 7.49 44.19 -8.16
C ARG A 397 6.88 42.80 -8.16
N VAL A 398 5.69 42.72 -8.74
CA VAL A 398 4.94 41.47 -8.89
C VAL A 398 5.31 40.79 -10.20
N GLU A 399 5.56 39.50 -10.17
CA GLU A 399 5.77 38.68 -11.35
C GLU A 399 4.97 37.39 -11.22
N LEU A 400 4.21 37.05 -12.25
CA LEU A 400 3.56 35.73 -12.32
C LEU A 400 4.56 34.76 -12.92
N ARG A 401 4.81 33.63 -12.28
CA ARG A 401 5.80 32.63 -12.72
C ARG A 401 5.21 31.23 -12.76
N THR A 402 5.64 30.45 -13.74
CA THR A 402 5.48 29.00 -13.73
C THR A 402 6.77 28.35 -14.22
N HIS A 403 7.12 27.19 -13.65
CA HIS A 403 8.38 26.51 -13.91
C HIS A 403 8.15 25.27 -14.74
N ARG A 404 8.99 25.02 -15.74
CA ARG A 404 8.99 23.78 -16.52
C ARG A 404 10.41 23.24 -16.67
N LYS A 405 10.53 21.91 -16.61
CA LYS A 405 11.81 21.22 -16.86
C LYS A 405 12.04 21.02 -18.36
N ASP A 406 10.97 20.82 -19.11
CA ASP A 406 11.01 20.57 -20.55
C ASP A 406 10.84 21.87 -21.35
N ASN A 407 11.69 22.04 -22.38
CA ASN A 407 11.66 23.23 -23.24
C ASN A 407 10.41 23.27 -24.12
N ASN A 408 9.97 22.12 -24.63
CA ASN A 408 8.81 22.07 -25.53
C ASN A 408 7.52 22.39 -24.78
N GLU A 409 7.38 21.90 -23.55
CA GLU A 409 6.29 22.25 -22.65
C GLU A 409 6.30 23.76 -22.33
N ALA A 410 7.47 24.33 -22.06
CA ALA A 410 7.63 25.76 -21.83
C ALA A 410 7.20 26.61 -23.03
N LEU A 411 7.62 26.22 -24.25
CA LEU A 411 7.23 26.89 -25.50
C LEU A 411 5.72 26.79 -25.77
N LYS A 412 5.09 25.63 -25.49
CA LYS A 412 3.63 25.46 -25.62
C LYS A 412 2.87 26.41 -24.70
N LEU A 413 3.31 26.56 -23.45
CA LEU A 413 2.69 27.47 -22.49
C LEU A 413 2.82 28.93 -22.92
N ILE A 414 3.98 29.34 -23.43
CA ILE A 414 4.19 30.69 -23.99
C ILE A 414 3.20 30.96 -25.11
N GLU A 415 3.04 30.00 -26.02
CA GLU A 415 2.14 30.14 -27.16
C GLU A 415 0.67 30.24 -26.71
N GLU A 416 0.25 29.42 -25.76
CA GLU A 416 -1.11 29.48 -25.18
C GLU A 416 -1.36 30.83 -24.48
N LEU A 417 -0.41 31.32 -23.67
CA LEU A 417 -0.50 32.64 -23.03
C LEU A 417 -0.57 33.78 -24.05
N ARG A 418 0.20 33.71 -25.14
CA ARG A 418 0.16 34.70 -26.22
C ARG A 418 -1.17 34.69 -26.96
N LYS A 419 -1.71 33.50 -27.25
CA LYS A 419 -3.05 33.35 -27.86
C LYS A 419 -4.15 33.94 -27.00
N ALA A 420 -4.01 33.86 -25.67
CA ALA A 420 -4.92 34.51 -24.73
C ALA A 420 -4.66 36.02 -24.54
N GLY A 421 -3.75 36.62 -25.31
CA GLY A 421 -3.49 38.06 -25.33
C GLY A 421 -2.47 38.55 -24.30
N TYR A 422 -1.76 37.64 -23.62
CA TYR A 422 -0.73 38.01 -22.65
C TYR A 422 0.65 38.15 -23.29
N LYS A 423 1.54 38.86 -22.59
CA LYS A 423 2.93 39.09 -23.01
C LYS A 423 3.91 38.35 -22.09
N PRO A 424 4.04 37.01 -22.22
CA PRO A 424 4.97 36.23 -21.41
C PRO A 424 6.42 36.37 -21.89
N SER A 425 7.36 36.30 -20.96
CA SER A 425 8.79 36.11 -21.18
C SER A 425 9.21 34.71 -20.72
N MET A 426 10.33 34.21 -21.26
CA MET A 426 10.94 32.97 -20.81
C MET A 426 12.43 33.16 -20.59
N TYR A 427 12.93 32.63 -19.47
CA TYR A 427 14.35 32.60 -19.15
C TYR A 427 14.70 31.31 -18.42
N VAL A 428 15.98 30.94 -18.43
CA VAL A 428 16.47 29.72 -17.76
C VAL A 428 17.04 30.09 -16.38
N SER A 429 16.63 29.36 -15.35
CA SER A 429 17.18 29.51 -13.99
C SER A 429 17.29 28.16 -13.30
N ARG A 430 18.48 27.84 -12.78
CA ARG A 430 18.79 26.58 -12.08
C ARG A 430 18.29 25.33 -12.84
N GLY A 431 18.51 25.30 -14.15
CA GLY A 431 18.10 24.20 -15.02
C GLY A 431 16.60 24.06 -15.28
N ASN A 432 15.79 25.08 -14.95
CA ASN A 432 14.36 25.12 -15.29
C ASN A 432 14.08 26.30 -16.23
N TYR A 433 13.14 26.10 -17.15
CA TYR A 433 12.52 27.16 -17.94
C TYR A 433 11.46 27.86 -17.09
N ILE A 434 11.67 29.14 -16.81
CA ILE A 434 10.71 29.99 -16.10
C ILE A 434 9.96 30.79 -17.14
N ILE A 435 8.65 30.58 -17.20
CA ILE A 435 7.72 31.40 -17.98
C ILE A 435 7.16 32.44 -17.02
N SER A 436 7.22 33.71 -17.41
CA SER A 436 6.76 34.79 -16.54
C SER A 436 5.98 35.89 -17.24
N ILE A 437 5.06 36.51 -16.50
CA ILE A 437 4.39 37.76 -16.88
C ILE A 437 4.90 38.83 -15.93
N THR A 438 5.60 39.80 -16.48
CA THR A 438 6.27 40.87 -15.72
C THR A 438 5.28 41.82 -15.08
N HIS A 439 5.74 42.59 -14.10
CA HIS A 439 4.92 43.56 -13.37
C HIS A 439 4.14 44.52 -14.27
N ALA A 440 4.79 45.12 -15.27
CA ALA A 440 4.13 46.03 -16.21
C ALA A 440 3.01 45.31 -16.98
N ASN A 441 3.29 44.09 -17.44
CA ASN A 441 2.32 43.28 -18.16
C ASN A 441 1.17 42.78 -17.26
N VAL A 442 1.40 42.57 -15.96
CA VAL A 442 0.32 42.29 -15.00
C VAL A 442 -0.54 43.54 -14.79
N ARG A 443 0.09 44.68 -14.49
CA ARG A 443 -0.57 45.96 -14.18
C ARG A 443 -1.47 46.42 -15.32
N ASP A 444 -1.00 46.28 -16.55
CA ASP A 444 -1.68 46.79 -17.75
C ASP A 444 -2.57 45.71 -18.41
N SER A 445 -2.95 44.66 -17.66
CA SER A 445 -3.78 43.54 -18.15
C SER A 445 -5.01 43.29 -17.26
N PRO A 446 -5.98 42.48 -17.74
CA PRO A 446 -7.11 42.02 -16.93
C PRO A 446 -6.73 41.19 -15.69
N LEU A 447 -5.45 40.84 -15.52
CA LEU A 447 -4.97 40.10 -14.34
C LEU A 447 -4.83 41.00 -13.10
N LYS A 448 -4.70 42.33 -13.27
CA LYS A 448 -4.46 43.28 -12.16
C LYS A 448 -5.45 43.09 -11.00
N PRO A 449 -6.79 43.08 -11.20
CA PRO A 449 -7.74 42.95 -10.09
C PRO A 449 -7.64 41.60 -9.36
N ILE A 450 -7.39 40.51 -10.09
CA ILE A 450 -7.25 39.16 -9.53
C ILE A 450 -5.99 39.08 -8.67
N VAL A 451 -4.87 39.61 -9.18
CA VAL A 451 -3.60 39.67 -8.47
C VAL A 451 -3.71 40.56 -7.23
N CYS A 452 -4.35 41.73 -7.34
CA CYS A 452 -4.57 42.63 -6.21
C CYS A 452 -5.39 41.99 -5.09
N ARG A 453 -6.49 41.29 -5.42
CA ARG A 453 -7.29 40.54 -4.45
C ARG A 453 -6.46 39.48 -3.73
N LYS A 454 -5.69 38.69 -4.48
CA LYS A 454 -4.82 37.64 -3.90
C LYS A 454 -3.68 38.22 -3.05
N LEU A 455 -3.10 39.35 -3.44
CA LEU A 455 -2.12 40.06 -2.61
C LEU A 455 -2.76 40.61 -1.34
N GLY A 456 -4.02 41.05 -1.37
CA GLY A 456 -4.77 41.47 -0.20
C GLY A 456 -5.04 40.33 0.79
N GLU A 457 -5.45 39.16 0.28
CA GLU A 457 -5.54 37.92 1.06
C GLU A 457 -4.18 37.58 1.70
N TRP A 458 -3.11 37.59 0.90
CA TRP A 458 -1.75 37.28 1.36
C TRP A 458 -1.23 38.31 2.39
N LEU A 459 -1.61 39.59 2.27
CA LEU A 459 -1.25 40.64 3.23
C LEU A 459 -1.89 40.39 4.61
N ASN A 460 -3.13 39.89 4.63
CA ASN A 460 -3.86 39.58 5.86
C ASN A 460 -3.32 38.31 6.55
N GLU A 461 -2.83 37.34 5.79
CA GLU A 461 -2.27 36.08 6.30
C GLU A 461 -0.80 36.20 6.78
N THR A 462 -0.06 37.21 6.31
CA THR A 462 1.39 37.34 6.58
C THR A 462 1.67 38.08 7.90
N LYS A 463 2.40 37.43 8.81
CA LYS A 463 2.72 37.96 10.15
C LYS A 463 4.06 38.71 10.29
N ASP A 464 4.93 38.67 9.27
CA ASP A 464 6.33 39.16 9.36
C ASP A 464 6.69 40.27 8.35
N GLU A 465 7.98 40.64 8.27
CA GLU A 465 8.62 41.64 7.37
C GLU A 465 8.17 41.59 5.89
N ARG A 466 7.67 40.43 5.43
CA ARG A 466 7.09 40.28 4.08
C ARG A 466 5.81 41.10 3.88
N LYS A 467 5.12 41.48 4.95
CA LYS A 467 3.90 42.29 4.91
C LYS A 467 4.16 43.65 4.26
N GLU A 468 5.28 44.30 4.59
CA GLU A 468 5.66 45.59 4.01
C GLU A 468 5.95 45.46 2.50
N ARG A 469 6.62 44.37 2.09
CA ARG A 469 6.90 44.09 0.68
C ARG A 469 5.61 43.86 -0.12
N ILE A 470 4.66 43.13 0.44
CA ILE A 470 3.35 42.88 -0.19
C ILE A 470 2.58 44.20 -0.32
N ALA A 471 2.55 45.01 0.74
CA ALA A 471 1.88 46.32 0.72
C ALA A 471 2.48 47.26 -0.34
N LYS A 472 3.83 47.35 -0.41
CA LYS A 472 4.53 48.13 -1.45
C LYS A 472 4.25 47.57 -2.84
N ALA A 473 4.18 46.25 -3.00
CA ALA A 473 3.86 45.64 -4.28
C ALA A 473 2.41 45.96 -4.72
N MET A 474 1.45 45.96 -3.81
CA MET A 474 0.07 46.40 -4.09
C MET A 474 0.01 47.87 -4.49
N GLN A 475 0.79 48.74 -3.83
CA GLN A 475 0.90 50.15 -4.20
C GLN A 475 1.50 50.33 -5.60
N ASN A 476 2.61 49.63 -5.89
CA ASN A 476 3.26 49.66 -7.21
C ASN A 476 2.36 49.15 -8.33
N LEU A 477 1.53 48.14 -8.03
CA LEU A 477 0.55 47.58 -8.96
C LEU A 477 -0.73 48.42 -9.07
N LYS A 478 -0.83 49.53 -8.31
CA LYS A 478 -1.99 50.43 -8.28
C LYS A 478 -3.30 49.70 -7.93
N CYS A 479 -3.25 48.88 -6.88
CA CYS A 479 -4.41 48.10 -6.44
C CYS A 479 -5.53 48.92 -5.81
N PHE A 480 -5.29 50.20 -5.49
CA PHE A 480 -6.24 51.08 -4.81
C PHE A 480 -6.77 52.22 -5.71
N ASP A 481 -6.35 52.27 -6.98
CA ASP A 481 -6.68 53.37 -7.89
C ASP A 481 -8.08 53.22 -8.56
N ASP A 482 -8.81 52.13 -8.27
CA ASP A 482 -10.12 51.81 -8.88
C ASP A 482 -11.31 51.88 -7.87
N THR A 483 -11.14 52.56 -6.73
CA THR A 483 -12.24 52.90 -5.79
C THR A 483 -12.77 54.31 -5.96
#